data_AF-A0A7C6SVY8-F1
#
_entry.id   AF-A0A7C6SVY8-F1
#
_cell.length_a   1.000
_cell.length_b   1.000
_cell.length_c   1.000
_cell.angle_alpha   90.00
_cell.angle_beta   90.00
_cell.angle_gamma   90.00
#
_symmetry.space_group_name_H-M   'P 1'
#
loop_
_entity.id
_entity.type
_entity.pdbx_description
1 polymer ?
#
loop_
_entity_poly.entity_id
_entity_poly.type
_entity_poly.pdbx_seq_one_letter_code
_entity_poly.pdbx_strand_id
1 'polypeptide(L)'
;MTVGEKLHQCLAQLEGAVSSLKTFCLDTQDQTAKKLYAQLSDTLQNQVVNPLKSRVNYVESQEPQYKVYEQAMKQGEMPQPQQPEQYDH
;
A
#
# COMPACT_ATOMS: atom_id res chain seq x y z
N MET A 1 5.37 11.81 8.14
CA MET A 1 4.05 11.38 7.63
C MET A 1 3.48 12.39 6.64
N THR A 2 3.95 12.32 5.40
CA THR A 2 3.35 12.96 4.23
C THR A 2 1.97 12.36 3.91
N VAL A 3 1.27 12.92 2.92
CA VAL A 3 -0.02 12.35 2.49
C VAL A 3 0.20 11.01 1.81
N GLY A 4 1.28 10.86 1.03
CA GLY A 4 1.71 9.59 0.44
C GLY A 4 1.92 8.51 1.52
N GLU A 5 2.69 8.84 2.57
CA GLU A 5 2.95 7.90 3.68
C GLU A 5 1.67 7.43 4.39
N LYS A 6 0.71 8.34 4.62
CA LYS A 6 -0.60 7.97 5.20
C LYS A 6 -1.42 7.07 4.29
N LEU A 7 -1.42 7.34 2.99
CA LEU A 7 -2.12 6.53 1.99
C LEU A 7 -1.48 5.14 1.85
N HIS A 8 -0.15 5.06 1.85
CA HIS A 8 0.58 3.80 1.80
C HIS A 8 0.31 2.92 3.03
N GLN A 9 0.30 3.52 4.23
CA GLN A 9 -0.07 2.80 5.45
C GLN A 9 -1.50 2.24 5.39
N CYS A 10 -2.45 3.03 4.90
CA CYS A 10 -3.83 2.58 4.70
C CYS A 10 -3.91 1.44 3.67
N LEU A 11 -3.17 1.54 2.56
CA LEU A 11 -3.09 0.49 1.55
C LEU A 11 -2.59 -0.83 2.15
N ALA A 12 -1.54 -0.79 2.98
CA ALA A 12 -1.00 -1.99 3.64
C ALA A 12 -2.03 -2.66 4.57
N GLN A 13 -2.84 -1.89 5.29
CA GLN A 13 -3.92 -2.44 6.12
C GLN A 13 -5.00 -3.14 5.28
N LEU A 14 -5.35 -2.56 4.13
CA LEU A 14 -6.34 -3.14 3.21
C LEU A 14 -5.81 -4.41 2.54
N GLU A 15 -4.55 -4.44 2.12
CA GLU A 15 -3.90 -5.64 1.58
C GLU A 15 -3.86 -6.76 2.64
N GLY A 16 -3.61 -6.40 3.91
CA GLY A 16 -3.74 -7.32 5.04
C GLY A 16 -5.14 -7.91 5.16
N ALA A 17 -6.18 -7.08 5.08
CA ALA A 17 -7.57 -7.53 5.11
C ALA A 17 -7.93 -8.45 3.92
N VAL A 18 -7.42 -8.19 2.71
CA VAL A 18 -7.56 -9.10 1.55
C VAL A 18 -6.97 -10.46 1.87
N SER A 19 -5.75 -10.49 2.45
CA SER A 19 -5.10 -11.74 2.84
C SER A 19 -5.91 -12.48 3.89
N SER A 20 -6.42 -11.79 4.92
CA SER A 20 -7.27 -12.40 5.95
C SER A 20 -8.52 -13.04 5.35
N LEU A 21 -9.20 -12.37 4.41
CA LEU A 21 -10.37 -12.93 3.74
C LEU A 21 -10.03 -14.19 2.92
N LYS A 22 -8.88 -14.20 2.24
CA LYS A 22 -8.39 -15.40 1.55
C LYS A 22 -8.10 -16.54 2.52
N THR A 23 -7.50 -16.25 3.67
CA THR A 23 -7.28 -17.24 4.73
C THR A 23 -8.61 -17.79 5.27
N PHE A 24 -9.59 -16.94 5.57
CA PHE A 24 -10.91 -17.40 6.03
C PHE A 24 -11.63 -18.28 5.00
N CYS A 25 -11.45 -17.98 3.71
CA CYS A 25 -11.93 -18.81 2.61
C CYS A 25 -11.31 -20.22 2.61
N LEU A 26 -10.00 -20.32 2.91
CA LEU A 26 -9.30 -21.60 2.98
C LEU A 26 -9.67 -22.40 4.23
N ASP A 27 -9.78 -21.73 5.37
CA ASP A 27 -9.99 -22.36 6.67
C ASP A 27 -11.44 -22.80 6.90
N THR A 28 -12.41 -22.15 6.26
CA THR A 28 -13.83 -22.47 6.45
C THR A 28 -14.24 -23.76 5.75
N GLN A 29 -15.05 -24.56 6.45
CA GLN A 29 -15.70 -25.76 5.92
C GLN A 29 -17.08 -25.45 5.31
N ASP A 30 -17.68 -24.29 5.64
CA ASP A 30 -18.95 -23.85 5.10
C ASP A 30 -18.79 -23.38 3.64
N GLN A 31 -19.47 -24.05 2.71
CA GLN A 31 -19.38 -23.77 1.28
C GLN A 31 -19.97 -22.41 0.88
N THR A 32 -20.97 -21.92 1.61
CA THR A 32 -21.55 -20.60 1.42
C THR A 32 -20.57 -19.53 1.91
N ALA A 33 -19.99 -19.71 3.10
CA ALA A 33 -18.99 -18.81 3.64
C ALA A 33 -17.73 -18.74 2.74
N LYS A 34 -17.28 -19.89 2.22
CA LYS A 34 -16.17 -19.98 1.28
C LYS A 34 -16.39 -19.08 0.05
N LYS A 35 -17.56 -19.18 -0.58
CA LYS A 35 -17.91 -18.32 -1.73
C LYS A 35 -17.96 -16.85 -1.33
N LEU A 36 -18.57 -16.54 -0.18
CA LEU A 36 -18.66 -15.18 0.31
C LEU A 36 -17.28 -14.55 0.54
N TYR A 37 -16.38 -15.23 1.26
CA TYR A 37 -15.04 -14.71 1.54
C TYR A 37 -14.20 -14.54 0.26
N ALA A 38 -14.32 -15.47 -0.69
CA ALA A 38 -13.70 -15.31 -2.00
C ALA A 38 -14.20 -14.04 -2.71
N GLN A 39 -15.52 -13.85 -2.79
CA GLN A 39 -16.14 -12.67 -3.42
C GLN A 39 -15.76 -11.36 -2.73
N LEU A 40 -15.74 -11.33 -1.40
CA LEU A 40 -15.32 -10.16 -0.63
C LEU A 40 -13.85 -9.84 -0.86
N SER A 41 -12.98 -10.86 -0.88
CA SER A 41 -11.55 -10.66 -1.15
C SER A 41 -11.30 -10.10 -2.55
N ASP A 42 -12.04 -10.59 -3.55
CA ASP A 42 -11.94 -10.10 -4.94
C ASP A 42 -12.45 -8.66 -5.05
N THR A 43 -13.61 -8.38 -4.46
CA THR A 43 -14.18 -7.02 -4.43
C THR A 43 -13.22 -6.04 -3.77
N LEU A 44 -12.67 -6.39 -2.60
CA LEU A 44 -11.74 -5.54 -1.88
C LEU A 44 -10.45 -5.31 -2.69
N GLN A 45 -9.90 -6.36 -3.29
CA GLN A 45 -8.70 -6.26 -4.13
C GLN A 45 -8.94 -5.35 -5.35
N ASN A 46 -10.01 -5.61 -6.11
CA ASN A 46 -10.21 -5.02 -7.42
C ASN A 46 -10.86 -3.64 -7.36
N GLN A 47 -11.78 -3.40 -6.43
CA GLN A 47 -12.56 -2.17 -6.37
C GLN A 47 -12.01 -1.15 -5.35
N VAL A 48 -11.16 -1.57 -4.42
CA VAL A 48 -10.62 -0.69 -3.37
C VAL A 48 -9.10 -0.62 -3.42
N VAL A 49 -8.41 -1.76 -3.30
CA VAL A 49 -6.94 -1.80 -3.23
C VAL A 49 -6.31 -1.32 -4.53
N ASN A 50 -6.72 -1.85 -5.70
CA ASN A 50 -6.12 -1.48 -6.98
C ASN A 50 -6.29 0.02 -7.33
N PRO A 51 -7.49 0.63 -7.19
CA PRO A 51 -7.66 2.07 -7.40
C PRO A 51 -6.87 2.91 -6.39
N LEU A 52 -6.86 2.52 -5.10
CA LEU A 52 -6.12 3.25 -4.08
C LEU A 52 -4.61 3.18 -4.33
N LYS A 53 -4.07 2.03 -4.72
CA LYS A 53 -2.66 1.85 -5.10
C LYS A 53 -2.27 2.79 -6.24
N SER A 54 -3.11 2.89 -7.27
CA SER A 54 -2.89 3.84 -8.36
C SER A 54 -2.84 5.29 -7.86
N ARG A 55 -3.69 5.63 -6.88
CA ARG A 55 -3.68 6.95 -6.26
C ARG A 55 -2.44 7.20 -5.39
N VAL A 56 -2.00 6.20 -4.62
CA VAL A 56 -0.78 6.29 -3.79
C VAL A 56 0.42 6.61 -4.67
N ASN A 57 0.64 5.83 -5.73
CA ASN A 57 1.74 6.03 -6.67
C ASN A 57 1.75 7.45 -7.27
N TYR A 58 0.57 7.96 -7.65
CA TYR A 58 0.45 9.32 -8.17
C TYR A 58 0.74 10.38 -7.10
N VAL A 59 0.28 10.19 -5.86
CA VAL A 59 0.54 11.17 -4.80
C VAL A 59 2.02 11.19 -4.47
N GLU A 60 2.66 10.03 -4.29
CA GLU A 60 4.09 9.90 -4.00
C GLU A 60 4.96 10.55 -5.08
N SER A 61 4.61 10.41 -6.37
CA SER A 61 5.36 11.04 -7.46
C SER A 61 5.26 12.58 -7.45
N GLN A 62 4.22 13.14 -6.82
CA GLN A 62 4.04 14.59 -6.73
C GLN A 62 4.73 15.19 -5.51
N GLU A 63 5.16 14.37 -4.55
CA GLU A 63 5.76 14.86 -3.31
C GLU A 63 7.15 15.48 -3.54
N PRO A 64 7.48 16.56 -2.81
CA PRO A 64 8.74 17.28 -2.99
C PRO A 64 9.95 16.37 -2.74
N GLN A 65 9.88 15.42 -1.82
CA GLN A 65 10.97 14.48 -1.55
C GLN A 65 11.37 13.66 -2.79
N TYR A 66 10.38 13.21 -3.57
CA TYR A 66 10.62 12.39 -4.76
C TYR A 66 11.26 13.24 -5.86
N LYS A 67 10.82 14.49 -6.00
CA LYS A 67 11.38 15.47 -6.93
C LYS A 67 12.82 15.86 -6.57
N VAL A 68 13.10 16.06 -5.28
CA VAL A 68 14.44 16.37 -4.78
C VAL A 68 15.39 15.20 -5.01
N TYR A 69 14.96 13.96 -4.75
CA TYR A 69 15.73 12.75 -5.05
C TYR A 69 16.05 12.63 -6.55
N GLU A 70 15.06 12.83 -7.43
CA GLU A 70 15.27 12.78 -8.88
C GLU A 70 16.24 13.88 -9.36
N GLN A 71 16.16 15.06 -8.75
CA GLN A 71 17.03 16.19 -9.08
C GLN A 71 18.47 16.00 -8.60
N ALA A 72 18.67 15.40 -7.42
CA ALA A 72 19.99 15.02 -6.90
C ALA A 72 20.65 13.94 -7.79
N MET A 73 19.90 12.90 -8.18
CA MET A 73 20.38 11.85 -9.08
C MET A 73 20.83 12.40 -10.44
N LYS A 74 20.14 13.42 -10.98
CA LYS A 74 20.52 14.09 -12.23
C LYS A 74 21.80 14.94 -12.13
N GLN A 75 22.18 15.36 -10.92
CA GLN A 75 23.39 16.16 -10.69
C GLN A 75 24.62 15.30 -10.35
N GLY A 76 24.50 13.97 -10.37
CA GLY A 76 25.62 13.06 -10.05
C GLY A 76 25.99 13.02 -8.58
N GLU A 77 25.26 13.76 -7.74
CA GLU A 77 25.31 13.62 -6.29
C GLU A 77 24.42 12.43 -5.94
N MET A 78 25.00 11.29 -5.53
CA MET A 78 24.20 10.20 -4.99
C MET A 78 23.55 10.68 -3.69
N PRO A 79 22.23 10.91 -3.64
CA PRO A 79 21.58 11.25 -2.38
C PRO A 79 21.72 10.04 -1.46
N GLN A 80 22.35 10.22 -0.30
CA GLN A 80 22.31 9.20 0.75
C GLN A 80 20.83 8.91 1.02
N PRO A 81 20.38 7.65 1.02
CA PRO A 81 19.05 7.33 1.49
C PRO A 81 18.97 7.87 2.92
N GLN A 82 18.14 8.90 3.12
CA GLN A 82 17.78 9.35 4.45
C GLN A 82 17.15 8.13 5.11
N GLN A 83 17.93 7.44 5.94
CA GLN A 83 17.41 6.43 6.84
C GLN A 83 16.26 7.12 7.57
N PRO A 84 15.05 6.53 7.61
CA PRO A 84 13.97 7.10 8.38
C PRO A 84 14.52 7.32 9.78
N GLU A 85 14.61 8.59 10.19
CA GLU A 85 15.05 8.96 11.53
C GLU A 85 14.26 8.07 12.47
N GLN A 86 14.97 7.22 13.21
CA GLN A 86 14.38 6.40 14.25
C GLN A 86 13.56 7.35 15.11
N TYR A 87 12.23 7.19 15.04
CA TYR A 87 11.32 7.83 15.96
C TYR A 87 11.73 7.35 17.36
N ASP A 88 12.36 8.26 18.10
CA ASP A 88 12.68 8.10 19.52
C ASP A 88 11.38 7.78 20.28
N HIS A 89 11.43 6.77 21.15
CA HIS A 89 10.28 6.16 21.84
C HIS A 89 9.60 7.11 22.83
#